data_AF-A0A851KC63-F1
#
_entry.id   AF-A0A851KC63-F1
#
_cell.length_a   1.000
_cell.length_b   1.000
_cell.length_c   1.000
_cell.angle_alpha   90.00
_cell.angle_beta   90.00
_cell.angle_gamma   90.00
#
_symmetry.space_group_name_H-M   'P 1'
#
loop_
_entity.id
_entity.type
_entity.pdbx_description
1 polymer ?
#
loop_
_entity_poly.entity_id
_entity_poly.type
_entity_poly.pdbx_seq_one_letter_code
_entity_poly.pdbx_strand_id
1 'polypeptide(L)' 'LLDQNNREHIIDAFRPDVTSSSFQRPVTEMNIASGCPLFCPVSVMEAKNSYVRDDAIFIKAIVDLTGL' A
#
# COMPACT_ATOMS: atom_id res chain seq x y z
N LEU A 1 4.77 -1.40 -3.25
CA LEU A 1 5.79 -0.49 -3.80
C LEU A 1 6.36 -1.15 -5.05
N LEU A 2 6.22 -0.50 -6.21
CA LEU A 2 6.70 -1.07 -7.45
C LEU A 2 8.22 -0.91 -7.55
N ASP A 3 8.91 -2.02 -7.72
CA ASP A 3 10.27 -2.04 -8.26
C ASP A 3 10.24 -1.62 -9.73
N GLN A 4 10.89 -0.51 -10.03
CA GLN A 4 11.00 0.12 -11.34
C GLN A 4 11.99 -0.59 -12.28
N ASN A 5 12.67 -1.64 -11.80
CA ASN A 5 13.36 -2.64 -12.65
C ASN A 5 12.45 -3.82 -13.01
N ASN A 6 11.21 -3.82 -12.51
CA ASN A 6 10.20 -4.85 -12.75
C ASN A 6 10.67 -6.26 -12.36
N ARG A 7 11.48 -6.38 -11.29
CA ARG A 7 11.95 -7.68 -10.77
C ARG A 7 11.12 -8.15 -9.59
N GLU A 8 11.10 -7.38 -8.50
CA GLU A 8 10.46 -7.80 -7.26
C GLU A 8 9.75 -6.62 -6.59
N HIS A 9 8.42 -6.60 -6.68
CA HIS A 9 7.64 -5.59 -6.00
C HIS A 9 7.48 -5.93 -4.50
N ILE A 10 7.53 -4.92 -3.63
CA ILE A 10 7.16 -5.10 -2.22
C ILE A 10 5.64 -5.03 -2.14
N ILE A 11 5.03 -6.11 -1.66
CA ILE A 11 3.58 -6.29 -1.62
C ILE A 11 3.20 -6.66 -0.19
N ASP A 12 2.13 -6.05 0.30
CA ASP A 12 1.46 -6.42 1.52
C ASP A 12 -0.05 -6.36 1.26
N ALA A 13 -0.80 -7.19 1.97
CA ALA A 13 -2.23 -7.32 1.80
C ALA A 13 -2.88 -7.71 3.13
N PHE A 14 -4.07 -7.17 3.37
CA PHE A 14 -4.87 -7.53 4.53
C PHE A 14 -6.33 -7.68 4.12
N ARG A 15 -7.07 -8.46 4.91
CA ARG A 15 -8.54 -8.49 4.82
C ARG A 15 -9.11 -7.42 5.74
N PRO A 16 -10.06 -6.60 5.28
CA PRO A 16 -10.67 -5.58 6.14
C PRO A 16 -11.41 -6.25 7.29
N ASP A 17 -11.17 -5.76 8.50
CA ASP A 17 -11.97 -6.13 9.67
C ASP A 17 -13.26 -5.30 9.67
N VAL A 18 -14.39 -5.95 9.39
CA VAL A 18 -15.69 -5.28 9.32
C VAL A 18 -16.11 -4.62 10.64
N THR A 19 -15.50 -4.97 11.77
CA THR A 19 -15.78 -4.31 13.06
C THR A 19 -14.99 -3.01 13.26
N SER A 20 -13.95 -2.78 12.45
CA SER A 20 -13.13 -1.56 12.49
C SER A 20 -13.89 -0.37 11.90
N SER A 21 -13.82 0.78 12.59
CA SER A 21 -14.36 2.04 12.11
C SER A 21 -13.75 2.52 10.79
N SER A 22 -12.58 1.99 10.40
CA SER A 22 -11.95 2.29 9.10
C SER A 22 -12.75 1.78 7.91
N PHE A 23 -13.54 0.72 8.09
CA PHE A 23 -14.29 0.06 7.00
C PHE A 23 -15.81 0.20 7.14
N GLN A 24 -16.27 1.05 8.05
CA GLN A 24 -17.68 1.40 8.20
C GLN A 24 -18.11 2.44 7.17
N ARG A 25 -19.42 2.67 7.07
CA ARG A 25 -19.97 3.73 6.20
C ARG A 25 -19.35 5.10 6.57
N PRO A 26 -18.78 5.84 5.60
CA PRO A 26 -18.24 7.17 5.88
C PRO A 26 -19.28 8.13 6.44
N VAL A 27 -18.91 8.84 7.51
CA VAL A 27 -19.70 9.92 8.14
C VAL A 27 -19.08 11.30 7.91
N THR A 28 -17.87 11.34 7.36
CA THR A 28 -17.12 12.52 6.94
C THR A 28 -16.57 12.27 5.52
N GLU A 29 -15.73 13.17 5.01
CA GLU A 29 -15.09 13.02 3.69
C GLU A 29 -14.24 11.74 3.58
N MET A 30 -13.59 11.31 4.67
CA MET A 30 -12.68 10.16 4.67
C MET A 30 -12.82 9.33 5.95
N ASN A 31 -12.73 8.01 5.81
CA ASN A 31 -12.58 7.10 6.95
C ASN A 31 -11.17 7.17 7.54
N ILE A 32 -11.01 6.56 8.72
CA ILE A 32 -9.69 6.34 9.33
C ILE A 32 -8.86 5.46 8.37
N ALA A 33 -7.61 5.87 8.12
CA ALA A 33 -6.71 5.12 7.28
C ALA A 33 -6.34 3.78 7.93
N SER A 34 -6.36 2.72 7.13
CA SER A 34 -5.87 1.38 7.51
C SER A 34 -4.73 0.97 6.57
N GLY A 35 -3.67 0.40 7.12
CA GLY A 35 -2.47 0.01 6.38
C GLY A 35 -1.43 -0.66 7.25
N CYS A 36 -0.21 -0.77 6.73
CA CYS A 36 0.89 -1.50 7.36
C CYS A 36 2.02 -0.53 7.74
N PRO A 37 2.17 -0.13 9.02
CA PRO A 37 3.15 0.88 9.43
C PRO A 37 4.61 0.51 9.10
N LEU A 38 4.92 -0.78 8.99
CA LEU A 38 6.25 -1.31 8.68
C LEU A 38 6.31 -1.91 7.26
N PHE A 39 5.61 -1.30 6.31
CA PHE A 39 5.45 -1.81 4.94
C PHE A 39 6.77 -2.04 4.18
N CYS A 40 7.73 -1.13 4.30
CA CYS A 40 9.02 -1.22 3.61
C CYS A 40 10.12 -0.61 4.48
N PRO A 41 11.21 -1.35 4.79
CA PRO A 41 12.37 -0.76 5.43
C PRO A 41 12.98 0.34 4.55
N VAL A 42 13.29 1.49 5.14
CA VAL A 42 13.88 2.63 4.43
C VAL A 42 15.17 2.23 3.69
N SER A 43 16.01 1.42 4.32
CA SER A 43 17.25 0.92 3.71
C SER A 43 17.03 0.09 2.44
N VAL A 44 15.89 -0.60 2.32
CA VAL A 44 15.52 -1.34 1.11
C VAL A 44 15.03 -0.40 0.03
N MET A 45 14.19 0.58 0.40
CA MET A 45 13.66 1.58 -0.53
C MET A 45 14.78 2.39 -1.20
N GLU A 46 15.78 2.80 -0.42
CA GLU A 46 16.92 3.60 -0.89
C GLU A 46 17.99 2.76 -1.64
N ALA A 47 17.92 1.43 -1.53
CA ALA A 47 18.90 0.57 -2.17
C ALA A 47 18.72 0.49 -3.70
N LYS A 48 19.85 0.54 -4.41
CA LYS A 48 19.99 0.11 -5.82
C LYS A 48 19.06 0.80 -6.84
N ASN A 49 18.58 2.02 -6.57
CA ASN A 49 17.75 2.82 -7.48
C ASN A 49 16.60 2.02 -8.13
N SER A 50 16.06 1.07 -7.36
CA SER A 50 15.07 0.08 -7.81
C SER A 50 13.67 0.55 -7.48
N TYR A 51 13.43 1.07 -6.28
CA TYR A 51 12.12 1.56 -5.87
C TYR A 51 11.96 3.08 -6.02
N VAL A 52 13.05 3.83 -5.83
CA VAL A 52 13.14 5.26 -6.10
C VAL A 52 13.96 5.46 -7.37
N ARG A 53 13.47 6.28 -8.30
CA ARG A 53 14.18 6.69 -9.52
C ARG A 53 13.66 8.05 -9.95
N ASP A 54 14.55 8.93 -10.39
CA ASP A 54 14.21 10.30 -10.81
C ASP A 54 13.34 11.03 -9.77
N ASP A 55 13.67 10.84 -8.48
CA ASP A 55 12.94 11.38 -7.31
C ASP A 55 11.46 10.97 -7.24
N ALA A 56 11.10 9.84 -7.86
CA ALA A 56 9.74 9.32 -7.90
C ALA A 56 9.65 7.88 -7.38
N ILE A 57 8.52 7.58 -6.73
CA ILE A 57 8.09 6.23 -6.34
C ILE A 57 6.74 5.91 -6.97
N PHE A 58 6.45 4.62 -7.13
CA PHE A 58 5.14 4.17 -7.64
C PHE A 58 4.47 3.22 -6.64
N ILE A 59 3.23 3.55 -6.27
CA ILE A 59 2.38 2.74 -5.38
C ILE A 59 1.19 2.23 -6.19
N LYS A 60 0.88 0.94 -6.02
CA LYS A 60 -0.30 0.32 -6.59
C LYS A 60 -1.15 -0.25 -5.45
N ALA A 61 -2.36 0.26 -5.29
CA ALA A 61 -3.38 -0.32 -4.43
C ALA A 61 -4.29 -1.21 -5.28
N ILE A 62 -4.65 -2.38 -4.75
CA ILE A 62 -5.56 -3.32 -5.41
C ILE A 62 -6.70 -3.58 -4.44
N VAL A 63 -7.93 -3.35 -4.89
CA VAL A 63 -9.13 -3.70 -4.14
C VAL A 63 -9.75 -4.91 -4.82
N ASP A 64 -9.87 -6.00 -4.08
CA ASP A 64 -10.61 -7.17 -4.55
C ASP A 64 -12.12 -6.85 -4.49
N LEU A 65 -12.74 -6.86 -5.66
CA LEU A 65 -14.17 -6.61 -5.83
C LEU A 65 -14.97 -7.91 -5.97
N THR A 66 -14.34 -9.07 -5.77
CA THR A 66 -15.02 -10.36 -5.85
C THR A 66 -16.12 -10.44 -4.79
N GLY A 67 -17.37 -10.65 -5.22
CA GLY A 67 -18.51 -10.80 -4.32
C GLY A 67 -19.20 -9.49 -3.89
N LEU A 68 -18.81 -8.36 -4.49
CA LEU A 68 -19.65 -7.15 -4.60
C LEU A 68 -20.59 -7.27 -5.81
#